data_AF-A0A6I3UBK8-F1
#
_entry.id   AF-A0A6I3UBK8-F1
#
_cell.length_a   1.000
_cell.length_b   1.000
_cell.length_c   1.000
_cell.angle_alpha   90.00
_cell.angle_beta   90.00
_cell.angle_gamma   90.00
#
_symmetry.space_group_name_H-M   'P 1'
#
loop_
_entity.id
_entity.type
_entity.pdbx_description
1 polymer ?
#
loop_
_entity_poly.entity_id
_entity_poly.type
_entity_poly.pdbx_seq_one_letter_code
_entity_poly.pdbx_strand_id
1 'polypeptide(L)' 'LSENDKRVLRLIKVGAENSITGAEISLITKLAERTVQDIISRLIMRYGIPIIGVRHRTFRGYFIPANKEELLDGAKT' A
#
# COMPACT_ATOMS: atom_id res chain seq x y z
N LEU A 1 3.58 -14.86 -5.89
CA LEU A 1 3.47 -14.11 -4.62
C LEU A 1 4.03 -14.95 -3.49
N SER A 2 5.07 -14.47 -2.80
CA SER A 2 5.57 -15.02 -1.54
C SER A 2 4.49 -14.93 -0.45
N GLU A 3 4.59 -15.74 0.61
CA GLU A 3 3.70 -15.64 1.77
C GLU A 3 3.73 -14.24 2.41
N ASN A 4 4.90 -13.60 2.44
CA ASN A 4 5.02 -12.22 2.92
C ASN A 4 4.34 -11.22 1.98
N ASP A 5 4.44 -11.42 0.66
CA ASP A 5 3.74 -10.57 -0.32
C ASP A 5 2.23 -10.63 -0.11
N LYS A 6 1.68 -11.84 0.09
CA LYS A 6 0.25 -12.04 0.36
C LYS A 6 -0.18 -11.44 1.69
N ARG A 7 0.65 -11.54 2.73
CA ARG A 7 0.37 -10.94 4.05
C ARG A 7 0.31 -9.42 3.96
N VAL A 8 1.29 -8.80 3.31
CA VAL A 8 1.30 -7.33 3.08
C VAL A 8 0.10 -6.92 2.25
N LEU A 9 -0.18 -7.61 1.14
CA LEU A 9 -1.31 -7.29 0.28
C LEU A 9 -2.66 -7.38 1.01
N ARG A 10 -2.85 -8.38 1.88
CA ARG A 10 -4.07 -8.53 2.68
C ARG A 10 -4.31 -7.40 3.68
N LEU A 11 -3.26 -6.70 4.09
CA LEU A 11 -3.36 -5.58 5.02
C LEU A 11 -3.74 -4.28 4.31
N ILE A 12 -3.39 -4.15 3.02
CA ILE A 12 -3.73 -2.99 2.21
C ILE A 12 -5.19 -3.12 1.79
N LYS A 13 -6.05 -2.30 2.39
CA LYS A 13 -7.49 -2.27 2.10
C LYS A 13 -7.80 -1.36 0.91
N VAL A 14 -9.02 -1.50 0.42
CA VAL A 14 -9.58 -0.68 -0.67
C VAL A 14 -10.15 0.63 -0.08
N GLY A 15 -9.89 1.75 -0.76
CA GLY A 15 -10.34 3.10 -0.39
C GLY A 15 -9.33 3.86 0.48
N ALA A 16 -9.20 5.16 0.24
CA ALA A 16 -8.26 6.03 0.95
C ALA A 16 -8.54 6.11 2.45
N GLU A 17 -9.81 6.08 2.85
CA GLU A 17 -10.22 6.09 4.27
C GLU A 17 -9.66 4.90 5.07
N ASN A 18 -9.37 3.78 4.38
CA ASN A 18 -8.82 2.56 4.98
C ASN A 18 -7.29 2.45 4.78
N SER A 19 -6.61 3.57 4.51
CA SER A 19 -5.16 3.59 4.32
C SER A 19 -4.42 3.03 5.52
N ILE A 20 -3.39 2.23 5.27
CA ILE A 20 -2.53 1.66 6.31
C ILE A 20 -1.08 2.09 6.09
N THR A 21 -0.40 2.54 7.14
CA THR A 21 0.99 3.01 7.01
C THR A 21 1.98 1.85 6.88
N GLY A 22 3.14 2.12 6.28
CA GLY A 22 4.22 1.13 6.23
C GLY A 22 4.69 0.68 7.61
N ALA A 23 4.65 1.58 8.60
CA ALA A 23 4.97 1.30 9.99
C ALA A 23 3.94 0.34 10.63
N GLU A 24 2.66 0.54 10.38
CA GLU A 24 1.58 -0.36 10.84
C GLU A 24 1.73 -1.76 10.22
N ILE A 25 1.98 -1.83 8.91
CA ILE A 25 2.22 -3.11 8.21
C ILE A 25 3.46 -3.80 8.80
N SER A 26 4.55 -3.06 9.02
CA SER A 26 5.79 -3.54 9.65
C SER A 26 5.51 -4.14 11.02
N LEU A 27 4.74 -3.45 11.87
CA LEU A 27 4.36 -3.92 13.20
C LEU A 27 3.55 -5.22 13.17
N ILE A 28 2.57 -5.33 12.27
CA ILE A 28 1.68 -6.50 12.16
C ILE A 28 2.42 -7.70 11.55
N THR A 29 3.25 -7.46 10.54
CA THR A 29 3.97 -8.52 9.82
C THR A 29 5.29 -8.91 10.49
N LYS A 30 5.79 -8.09 11.42
CA LYS A 30 7.13 -8.16 12.02
C LYS A 30 8.25 -8.08 10.97
N LEU A 31 8.00 -7.40 9.86
CA LEU A 31 8.98 -7.15 8.81
C LEU A 31 9.59 -5.76 8.98
N ALA A 32 10.83 -5.56 8.56
CA ALA A 32 11.39 -4.22 8.51
C ALA A 32 10.59 -3.34 7.53
N GLU A 33 10.42 -2.05 7.84
CA GLU A 33 9.71 -1.11 6.98
C GLU A 33 10.30 -1.05 5.55
N ARG A 34 11.63 -1.17 5.44
CA ARG A 34 12.34 -1.28 4.16
C ARG A 34 11.81 -2.46 3.34
N THR A 35 11.70 -3.64 3.97
CA THR A 35 11.18 -4.86 3.34
C THR A 35 9.71 -4.69 2.93
N VAL A 36 8.89 -4.04 3.76
CA VAL A 36 7.50 -3.73 3.41
C VAL A 36 7.44 -2.84 2.18
N GLN A 37 8.23 -1.77 2.12
CA GLN A 37 8.30 -0.89 0.94
C GLN A 37 8.75 -1.64 -0.33
N ASP A 38 9.75 -2.52 -0.22
CA ASP A 38 10.22 -3.33 -1.34
C ASP A 38 9.14 -4.30 -1.83
N ILE A 39 8.39 -4.92 -0.92
CA ILE A 39 7.25 -5.78 -1.25
C ILE A 39 6.17 -4.96 -1.96
N ILE A 40 5.78 -3.81 -1.44
CA ILE A 40 4.77 -2.94 -2.06
C ILE A 40 5.21 -2.49 -3.45
N SER A 41 6.46 -2.04 -3.60
CA SER A 41 7.01 -1.62 -4.89
C SER A 41 7.00 -2.77 -5.90
N ARG A 42 7.31 -3.98 -5.45
CA ARG A 42 7.23 -5.20 -6.27
C ARG A 42 5.79 -5.56 -6.64
N LEU A 43 4.83 -5.42 -5.73
CA LEU A 43 3.40 -5.63 -5.99
C LEU A 43 2.89 -4.69 -7.09
N ILE A 44 3.32 -3.43 -7.07
CA ILE A 44 2.99 -2.44 -8.09
C ILE A 44 3.67 -2.79 -9.42
N MET A 45 5.01 -2.85 -9.43
CA MET A 45 5.79 -2.93 -10.68
C MET A 45 5.72 -4.29 -11.35
N ARG A 46 5.71 -5.39 -10.58
CA ARG A 46 5.82 -6.75 -11.12
C ARG A 46 4.47 -7.43 -11.29
N TYR A 47 3.52 -7.14 -10.42
CA TYR A 47 2.20 -7.77 -10.42
C TYR A 47 1.09 -6.84 -10.93
N GLY A 48 1.39 -5.55 -11.17
CA GLY A 48 0.43 -4.60 -11.73
C GLY A 48 -0.70 -4.24 -10.78
N ILE A 49 -0.51 -4.41 -9.46
CA ILE A 49 -1.55 -4.10 -8.47
C ILE A 49 -1.54 -2.58 -8.24
N PRO A 50 -2.67 -1.89 -8.46
CA PRO A 50 -2.76 -0.45 -8.25
C PRO A 50 -2.76 -0.18 -6.73
N ILE A 51 -1.59 0.13 -6.18
CA ILE A 51 -1.43 0.55 -4.79
C ILE A 51 -0.99 2.01 -4.80
N ILE A 52 -1.74 2.85 -4.09
CA ILE A 52 -1.47 4.27 -3.95
C ILE A 52 -0.82 4.51 -2.59
N GLY A 53 0.30 5.22 -2.59
CA GLY A 53 0.99 5.66 -1.39
C GLY A 53 0.81 7.16 -1.19
N VAL A 54 0.15 7.57 -0.10
CA VAL A 54 -0.07 8.98 0.22
C VAL A 54 0.75 9.39 1.44
N ARG A 55 1.52 10.48 1.30
CA ARG A 55 2.41 10.99 2.37
C ARG A 55 1.88 12.24 3.07
N HIS A 56 1.20 13.14 2.34
CA HIS A 56 0.87 14.50 2.80
C HIS A 56 -0.64 14.82 2.86
N ARG A 57 -1.54 13.83 2.90
CA ARG A 57 -2.98 14.08 3.09
C ARG A 57 -3.51 13.56 4.43
N THR A 58 -4.82 13.76 4.64
CA THR A 58 -5.60 13.29 5.79
C THR A 58 -5.43 11.79 6.02
N PHE A 59 -5.45 10.99 4.96
CA PHE A 59 -5.22 9.56 4.99
C PHE A 59 -3.80 9.27 4.48
N ARG A 60 -2.93 8.80 5.37
CA ARG A 60 -1.51 8.54 5.09
C ARG A 60 -1.25 7.05 5.03
N GLY A 61 -0.39 6.64 4.12
CA GLY A 61 -0.02 5.24 3.94
C GLY A 61 -0.44 4.68 2.59
N TYR A 62 -0.69 3.39 2.56
CA TYR A 62 -0.97 2.62 1.35
C TYR A 62 -2.42 2.16 1.33
N PHE A 63 -3.05 2.26 0.17
CA PHE A 63 -4.38 1.71 -0.10
C PHE A 63 -4.53 1.32 -1.56
N ILE A 64 -5.51 0.47 -1.85
CA ILE A 64 -5.94 0.16 -3.21
C ILE A 64 -7.07 1.13 -3.57
N PRO A 65 -6.99 1.89 -4.67
CA PRO A 65 -8.03 2.84 -5.02
C PRO A 65 -9.32 2.08 -5.39
N ALA A 66 -10.44 2.46 -4.79
CA ALA A 66 -11.75 1.94 -5.14
C ALA A 66 -12.26 2.56 -6.45
N ASN A 67 -11.90 3.83 -6.68
CA ASN A 67 -12.43 4.65 -7.75
C ASN A 67 -11.31 5.26 -8.61
N LYS A 68 -11.65 5.59 -9.86
CA LYS A 68 -10.74 6.24 -10.80
C LYS A 68 -10.27 7.61 -10.30
N GLU A 69 -11.08 8.29 -9.50
CA GLU A 69 -10.72 9.56 -8.84
C GLU A 69 -9.60 9.37 -7.82
N GLU A 70 -9.68 8.35 -6.96
CA GLU A 70 -8.62 8.05 -5.99
C GLU A 70 -7.32 7.62 -6.68
N LEU A 71 -7.43 6.89 -7.79
CA LEU A 71 -6.29 6.54 -8.63
C LEU A 71 -5.61 7.79 -9.21
N LEU A 72 -6.40 8.74 -9.73
CA LEU A 72 -5.91 9.99 -10.30
C LEU A 72 -5.35 10.94 -9.23
N ASP A 73 -5.94 10.98 -8.05
CA ASP A 73 -5.48 11.81 -6.94
C ASP A 73 -4.14 11.30 -6.39
N GLY A 74 -4.01 9.98 -6.27
CA GLY A 74 -2.78 9.31 -5.88
C GLY A 74 -1.62 9.51 -6.86
N ALA A 75 -1.92 9.56 -8.16
CA ALA A 75 -0.92 9.77 -9.21
C ALA A 75 -0.40 11.23 -9.29
N LYS A 76 -1.01 12.18 -8.57
CA LYS A 76 -0.60 13.60 -8.55
C LYS A 76 0.40 13.95 -7.44
N THR A 77 0.90 12.98 -6.67
CA THR A 77 1.88 13.21 -5.59
C THR A 77 3.29 13.44 -6.13
#